data_AF-A0A3B3USB7-F1
#
_entry.id   AF-A0A3B3USB7-F1
#
_cell.length_a   1.000
_cell.length_b   1.000
_cell.length_c   1.000
_cell.angle_alpha   90.00
_cell.angle_beta   90.00
_cell.angle_gamma   90.00
#
_symmetry.space_group_name_H-M   'P 1'
#
loop_
_entity.id
_entity.type
_entity.pdbx_description
1 polymer ?
#
loop_
_entity_poly.entity_id
_entity_poly.type
_entity_poly.pdbx_seq_one_letter_code
_entity_poly.pdbx_strand_id
1 'polypeptide(L)'
;MSKDLIVKEHGIRLLEAQIATGGIIDPINSHRLPTQVAFKRGYFDEEMNKILEDEGDDTKGFFDPNTEDNLTYLQLIERCVTDPGTGLCLLPLHDKSGKFNSSFIDYKTKTVFKTEKIKVTFGKYMGMTVSLWELLMSEYFNEHQRQDIFQKYKEGKLNITTIIKMILETIETSVKTTKTVFEGIRETVTAKQLVEAEIISEKVMKELEDGKKSIKDVIEDENVNVYLQGKDSIAGILLPDSQVITIYQARQKGKLMPGTALILLEAQAATGFIIDPIGNRKFSVDDAVKAKIVGPDVCQKLRSAERAVTGYKDPHDGKIISLFQAMQKDLILKDHGIRLLEAQIATGGIIDPVNSHRIPVHVAYKRGYFNEEMNQILSDPSDDTKDPYTGQKISLFQALKKDLIVKQHGIRLLEAQIATGGIIDPLKCLHLPLEVAYRKGYFDAELNQILTDPTDDTKGFFDPKTQENLTYMQMLSRCYSIGGSSPVMSPL
;
A
#
# COMPACT_ATOMS: atom_id res chain seq x y z
N MET A 1 -39.46 25.96 -37.00
CA MET A 1 -39.71 27.09 -36.07
C MET A 1 -41.17 27.48 -36.09
N SER A 2 -41.75 27.95 -37.21
CA SER A 2 -43.17 28.40 -37.28
C SER A 2 -44.25 27.35 -36.97
N LYS A 3 -43.91 26.06 -36.97
CA LYS A 3 -44.79 24.94 -36.60
C LYS A 3 -44.48 24.38 -35.20
N ASP A 4 -43.64 25.08 -34.42
CA ASP A 4 -43.19 24.68 -33.08
C ASP A 4 -42.53 23.29 -32.97
N LEU A 5 -42.09 22.72 -34.10
CA LEU A 5 -41.37 21.44 -34.16
C LEU A 5 -39.92 21.51 -33.64
N ILE A 6 -39.40 22.72 -33.45
CA ILE A 6 -38.04 22.98 -32.94
C ILE A 6 -38.05 24.28 -32.16
N VAL A 7 -37.35 24.29 -31.02
CA VAL A 7 -37.15 25.49 -30.19
C VAL A 7 -36.46 26.57 -31.02
N LYS A 8 -36.93 27.83 -30.91
CA LYS A 8 -36.45 28.97 -31.71
C LYS A 8 -34.92 29.11 -31.67
N GLU A 9 -34.32 29.09 -30.48
CA GLU A 9 -32.87 29.18 -30.28
C GLU A 9 -32.08 28.07 -30.99
N HIS A 10 -32.53 26.81 -30.92
CA HIS A 10 -31.90 25.71 -31.64
C HIS A 10 -32.03 25.90 -33.17
N GLY A 11 -33.16 26.41 -33.64
CA GLY A 11 -33.38 26.72 -35.05
C GLY A 11 -32.41 27.80 -35.55
N ILE A 12 -32.18 28.86 -34.77
CA ILE A 12 -31.23 29.93 -35.10
C ILE A 12 -29.81 29.37 -35.23
N ARG A 13 -29.36 28.55 -34.26
CA ARG A 13 -28.02 27.90 -34.30
C ARG A 13 -27.81 27.05 -35.56
N LEU A 14 -28.83 26.31 -35.98
CA LEU A 14 -28.74 25.48 -37.18
C LEU A 14 -28.66 26.32 -38.46
N LEU A 15 -29.39 27.43 -38.54
CA LEU A 15 -29.33 28.33 -39.69
C LEU A 15 -27.99 29.06 -39.76
N GLU A 16 -27.48 29.53 -38.62
CA GLU A 16 -26.18 30.20 -38.54
C GLU A 16 -25.04 29.25 -38.98
N ALA A 17 -25.03 28.01 -38.48
CA ALA A 17 -24.06 27.00 -38.92
C ALA A 17 -24.17 26.68 -40.44
N GLN A 18 -25.38 26.69 -41.00
CA GLN A 18 -25.57 26.51 -42.44
C GLN A 18 -24.98 27.67 -43.24
N ILE A 19 -25.25 28.91 -42.83
CA ILE A 19 -24.72 30.12 -43.46
C ILE A 19 -23.19 30.10 -43.44
N ALA A 20 -22.59 29.87 -42.26
CA ALA A 20 -21.14 29.80 -42.08
C ALA A 20 -20.47 28.70 -42.93
N THR A 21 -21.20 27.64 -43.28
CA THR A 21 -20.70 26.52 -44.09
C THR A 21 -21.10 26.58 -45.57
N GLY A 22 -21.57 27.73 -46.06
CA GLY A 22 -21.79 27.98 -47.49
C GLY A 22 -23.24 28.21 -47.92
N GLY A 23 -24.16 28.48 -46.99
CA GLY A 23 -25.53 28.88 -47.27
C GLY A 23 -26.59 27.87 -46.79
N ILE A 24 -27.86 28.28 -46.91
CA ILE A 24 -29.03 27.57 -46.39
C ILE A 24 -29.33 26.30 -47.19
N ILE A 25 -29.63 25.22 -46.50
CA ILE A 25 -29.96 23.94 -47.13
C ILE A 25 -31.40 23.95 -47.63
N ASP A 26 -31.58 23.61 -48.90
CA ASP A 26 -32.86 23.20 -49.48
C ASP A 26 -33.07 21.70 -49.18
N PRO A 27 -33.96 21.33 -48.25
CA PRO A 27 -34.13 19.92 -47.87
C PRO A 27 -34.86 19.10 -48.95
N ILE A 28 -35.58 19.73 -49.88
CA ILE A 28 -36.31 19.04 -50.95
C ILE A 28 -35.34 18.71 -52.08
N ASN A 29 -34.50 19.67 -52.47
CA ASN A 29 -33.58 19.53 -53.61
C ASN A 29 -32.15 19.14 -53.21
N SER A 30 -31.87 19.01 -51.90
CA SER A 30 -30.59 18.52 -51.34
C SER A 30 -29.36 19.32 -51.80
N HIS A 31 -29.48 20.65 -51.91
CA HIS A 31 -28.36 21.53 -52.21
C HIS A 31 -28.38 22.79 -51.32
N ARG A 32 -27.29 23.57 -51.33
CA ARG A 32 -27.22 24.86 -50.64
C ARG A 32 -27.71 26.00 -51.51
N LEU A 33 -28.31 27.00 -50.88
CA LEU A 33 -28.78 28.25 -51.48
C LEU A 33 -28.01 29.41 -50.86
N PRO A 34 -27.57 30.41 -51.65
CA PRO A 34 -27.10 31.67 -51.10
C PRO A 34 -28.17 32.28 -50.19
N THR A 35 -27.75 32.87 -49.06
CA THR A 35 -28.66 33.37 -48.01
C THR A 35 -29.74 34.30 -48.55
N GLN A 36 -29.38 35.24 -49.43
CA GLN A 36 -30.33 36.16 -50.08
C GLN A 36 -31.37 35.45 -50.95
N VAL A 37 -31.01 34.35 -51.61
CA VAL A 37 -31.92 33.57 -52.46
C VAL A 37 -32.87 32.75 -51.58
N ALA A 38 -32.36 32.16 -50.50
CA ALA A 38 -33.16 31.45 -49.51
C ALA A 38 -34.20 32.37 -48.86
N PHE A 39 -33.79 33.60 -48.49
CA PHE A 39 -34.68 34.63 -47.97
C PHE A 39 -35.80 34.98 -48.96
N LYS A 40 -35.46 35.30 -50.22
CA LYS A 40 -36.45 35.60 -51.28
C LYS A 40 -37.42 34.45 -51.56
N ARG A 41 -36.99 33.21 -51.34
CA ARG A 41 -37.81 32.00 -51.50
C ARG A 41 -38.63 31.64 -50.26
N GLY A 42 -38.55 32.43 -49.19
CA GLY A 42 -39.33 32.24 -47.97
C GLY A 42 -38.85 31.09 -47.08
N TYR A 43 -37.55 30.72 -47.15
CA TYR A 43 -36.97 29.71 -46.24
C TYR A 43 -36.96 30.18 -44.79
N PHE A 44 -36.88 31.49 -44.58
CA PHE A 44 -36.99 32.19 -43.30
C PHE A 44 -37.55 33.59 -43.55
N ASP A 45 -38.13 34.20 -42.52
CA ASP A 45 -38.83 35.48 -42.62
C ASP A 45 -37.90 36.69 -42.36
N GLU A 46 -38.44 37.90 -42.48
CA GLU A 46 -37.69 39.16 -42.33
C GLU A 46 -37.14 39.34 -40.90
N GLU A 47 -37.88 38.87 -39.88
CA GLU A 47 -37.43 38.87 -38.49
C GLU A 47 -36.18 38.01 -38.34
N MET A 48 -36.23 36.76 -38.82
CA MET A 48 -35.10 35.84 -38.79
C MET A 48 -33.92 36.35 -39.62
N ASN A 49 -34.17 37.00 -40.77
CA ASN A 49 -33.09 37.60 -41.56
C ASN A 49 -32.35 38.68 -40.77
N LYS A 50 -33.06 39.54 -40.03
CA LYS A 50 -32.43 40.55 -39.16
C LYS A 50 -31.61 39.93 -38.05
N ILE A 51 -32.13 38.87 -37.42
CA ILE A 51 -31.40 38.13 -36.38
C ILE A 51 -30.11 37.53 -36.95
N LEU A 52 -30.16 36.92 -38.14
CA LEU A 52 -29.01 36.27 -38.76
C LEU A 52 -27.99 37.26 -39.36
N GLU A 53 -28.41 38.51 -39.64
CA GLU A 53 -27.52 39.60 -40.07
C GLU A 53 -26.82 40.30 -38.89
N ASP A 54 -27.34 40.15 -37.67
CA ASP A 54 -26.77 40.74 -36.46
C ASP A 54 -25.85 39.76 -35.72
N GLU A 55 -24.60 40.17 -35.46
CA GLU A 55 -23.61 39.42 -34.67
C GLU A 55 -23.82 39.57 -33.15
N GLY A 56 -25.04 39.95 -32.73
CA GLY A 56 -25.47 40.10 -31.35
C GLY A 56 -25.57 38.79 -30.56
N ASP A 57 -26.12 38.88 -29.34
CA ASP A 57 -26.21 37.72 -28.42
C ASP A 57 -27.07 36.57 -28.98
N ASP A 58 -28.10 36.91 -29.75
CA ASP A 58 -29.06 35.94 -30.31
C ASP A 58 -28.43 34.92 -31.27
N THR A 59 -27.27 35.24 -31.88
CA THR A 59 -26.54 34.35 -32.80
C THR A 59 -25.36 33.62 -32.17
N LYS A 60 -24.97 33.99 -30.94
CA LYS A 60 -23.87 33.37 -30.19
C LYS A 60 -24.31 32.11 -29.45
N GLY A 61 -24.71 31.09 -30.21
CA GLY A 61 -25.25 29.86 -29.63
C GLY A 61 -24.24 28.72 -29.43
N PHE A 62 -22.97 28.91 -29.77
CA PHE A 62 -21.94 27.86 -29.71
C PHE A 62 -20.94 28.13 -28.60
N PHE A 63 -20.70 27.13 -27.75
CA PHE A 63 -19.78 27.24 -26.63
C PHE A 63 -18.34 26.93 -27.06
N ASP A 64 -17.40 27.84 -26.80
CA ASP A 64 -15.95 27.59 -26.95
C ASP A 64 -15.42 26.89 -25.68
N PRO A 65 -15.03 25.60 -25.77
CA PRO A 65 -14.49 24.87 -24.62
C PRO A 65 -13.14 25.41 -24.10
N ASN A 66 -12.48 26.31 -24.84
CA ASN A 66 -11.19 26.89 -24.45
C ASN A 66 -11.32 28.18 -23.64
N THR A 67 -12.25 29.06 -24.04
CA THR A 67 -12.46 30.35 -23.36
C THR A 67 -13.70 30.35 -22.47
N GLU A 68 -14.54 29.32 -22.59
CA GLU A 68 -15.86 29.21 -21.93
C GLU A 68 -16.85 30.32 -22.37
N ASP A 69 -16.58 30.98 -23.50
CA ASP A 69 -17.46 32.00 -24.07
C ASP A 69 -18.45 31.41 -25.09
N ASN A 70 -19.57 32.08 -25.25
CA ASN A 70 -20.52 31.82 -26.33
C ASN A 70 -20.14 32.64 -27.58
N LEU A 71 -20.05 31.95 -28.72
CA LEU A 71 -19.60 32.45 -30.01
C LEU A 71 -20.59 32.09 -31.13
N THR A 72 -20.44 32.76 -32.27
CA THR A 72 -21.03 32.29 -33.54
C THR A 72 -20.26 31.08 -34.07
N TYR A 73 -20.88 30.25 -34.91
CA TYR A 73 -20.18 29.11 -35.51
C TYR A 73 -19.05 29.56 -36.43
N LEU A 74 -19.19 30.69 -37.12
CA LEU A 74 -18.11 31.27 -37.92
C LEU A 74 -16.87 31.57 -37.07
N GLN A 75 -17.05 32.22 -35.92
CA GLN A 75 -15.97 32.52 -34.97
C GLN A 75 -15.32 31.25 -34.38
N LEU A 76 -16.10 30.16 -34.25
CA LEU A 76 -15.58 28.87 -33.82
C LEU A 76 -14.78 28.16 -34.94
N ILE A 77 -15.23 28.24 -36.19
CA ILE A 77 -14.49 27.75 -37.36
C ILE A 77 -13.14 28.48 -37.50
N GLU A 78 -13.10 29.79 -37.28
CA GLU A 78 -11.85 30.59 -37.35
C GLU A 78 -10.80 30.14 -36.34
N ARG A 79 -11.21 29.46 -35.25
CA ARG A 79 -10.30 28.86 -34.25
C ARG A 79 -9.83 27.46 -34.62
N CYS A 80 -10.44 26.83 -35.62
CA CYS A 80 -10.09 25.48 -36.04
C CYS A 80 -8.83 25.45 -36.91
N VAL A 81 -8.20 24.29 -36.96
CA VAL A 81 -7.08 23.97 -37.84
C VAL A 81 -7.54 22.98 -38.89
N THR A 82 -7.24 23.26 -40.16
CA THR A 82 -7.54 22.34 -41.26
C THR A 82 -6.45 21.27 -41.36
N ASP A 83 -6.83 20.00 -41.26
CA ASP A 83 -5.93 18.89 -41.49
C ASP A 83 -5.52 18.83 -42.98
N PRO A 84 -4.22 18.97 -43.32
CA PRO A 84 -3.79 19.09 -44.71
C PRO A 84 -3.88 17.78 -45.51
N GLY A 85 -4.06 16.63 -44.86
CA GLY A 85 -4.20 15.33 -45.53
C GLY A 85 -5.64 14.98 -45.89
N THR A 86 -6.59 15.34 -45.03
CA THR A 86 -8.01 14.99 -45.14
C THR A 86 -8.90 16.18 -45.50
N GLY A 87 -8.42 17.41 -45.30
CA GLY A 87 -9.21 18.64 -45.44
C GLY A 87 -10.21 18.85 -44.30
N LEU A 88 -10.19 18.04 -43.24
CA LEU A 88 -11.12 18.17 -42.10
C LEU A 88 -10.78 19.39 -41.23
N CYS A 89 -11.81 20.08 -40.76
CA CYS A 89 -11.73 21.23 -39.87
C CYS A 89 -11.76 20.76 -38.41
N LEU A 90 -10.69 20.98 -37.64
CA LEU A 90 -10.51 20.46 -36.29
C LEU A 90 -10.36 21.58 -35.26
N LEU A 91 -11.24 21.62 -34.24
CA LEU A 91 -11.14 22.57 -33.13
C LEU A 91 -10.07 22.10 -32.11
N PRO A 92 -8.97 22.83 -31.90
CA PRO A 92 -7.98 22.46 -30.89
C PRO A 92 -8.53 22.71 -29.47
N LEU A 93 -8.21 21.81 -28.53
CA LEU A 93 -8.52 21.98 -27.10
C LEU A 93 -7.25 22.29 -26.31
N HIS A 94 -7.35 23.22 -25.36
CA HIS A 94 -6.29 23.56 -24.43
C HIS A 94 -6.38 22.72 -23.15
N ASP A 95 -5.22 22.38 -22.59
CA ASP A 95 -5.17 21.78 -21.25
C ASP A 95 -5.36 22.87 -20.18
N LYS A 96 -5.74 22.48 -18.95
CA LYS A 96 -6.04 23.37 -17.81
C LYS A 96 -4.91 24.33 -17.41
N SER A 97 -3.72 24.18 -18.00
CA SER A 97 -2.57 25.05 -17.80
C SER A 97 -2.50 26.25 -18.76
N GLY A 98 -3.48 26.42 -19.67
CA GLY A 98 -3.54 27.53 -20.62
C GLY A 98 -2.40 27.53 -21.66
N LYS A 99 -1.59 26.47 -21.70
CA LYS A 99 -0.53 26.31 -22.70
C LYS A 99 -1.12 25.71 -23.97
N PHE A 100 -0.90 26.40 -25.08
CA PHE A 100 -1.11 25.87 -26.41
C PHE A 100 -0.20 24.64 -26.59
N ASN A 101 -0.76 23.44 -26.50
CA ASN A 101 -0.07 22.23 -26.93
C ASN A 101 0.06 22.30 -28.45
N SER A 102 1.19 22.83 -28.94
CA SER A 102 1.59 22.80 -30.35
C SER A 102 1.94 21.38 -30.84
N SER A 103 1.41 20.34 -30.20
CA SER A 103 1.68 18.94 -30.48
C SER A 103 0.74 18.36 -31.55
N PHE A 104 0.37 19.17 -32.55
CA PHE A 104 -0.12 18.58 -33.80
C PHE A 104 1.07 17.83 -34.43
N ILE A 105 1.12 16.52 -34.21
CA ILE A 105 2.04 15.65 -34.96
C ILE A 105 1.59 15.77 -36.40
N ASP A 106 2.37 16.49 -37.19
CA ASP A 106 2.00 16.78 -38.56
C ASP A 106 1.80 15.48 -39.34
N TYR A 107 0.90 15.52 -40.31
CA TYR A 107 0.53 14.35 -41.10
C TYR A 107 1.74 13.71 -41.80
N LYS A 108 2.78 14.49 -42.17
CA LYS A 108 3.98 13.96 -42.81
C LYS A 108 4.77 13.10 -41.82
N THR A 109 5.03 13.61 -40.62
CA THR A 109 5.67 12.87 -39.52
C THR A 109 4.89 11.60 -39.19
N LYS A 110 3.55 11.70 -39.06
CA LYS A 110 2.68 10.53 -38.82
C LYS A 110 2.76 9.50 -39.93
N THR A 111 2.81 9.93 -41.19
CA THR A 111 2.90 9.04 -42.36
C THR A 111 4.26 8.34 -42.42
N VAL A 112 5.35 9.05 -42.15
CA VAL A 112 6.71 8.46 -42.07
C VAL A 112 6.73 7.36 -41.02
N PHE A 113 6.24 7.64 -39.81
CA PHE A 113 6.27 6.67 -38.71
C PHE A 113 5.30 5.48 -38.93
N LYS A 114 4.21 5.66 -39.68
CA LYS A 114 3.33 4.54 -40.07
C LYS A 114 3.91 3.65 -41.17
N THR A 115 4.67 4.26 -42.08
CA THR A 115 5.27 3.57 -43.23
C THR A 115 6.49 2.76 -42.81
N GLU A 116 7.26 3.28 -41.86
CA GLU A 116 8.45 2.61 -41.36
C GLU A 116 8.07 1.35 -40.56
N LYS A 117 8.51 0.18 -41.04
CA LYS A 117 8.19 -1.14 -40.48
C LYS A 117 9.41 -1.75 -39.82
N ILE A 118 9.23 -2.26 -38.60
CA ILE A 118 10.31 -2.77 -37.76
C ILE A 118 9.98 -4.20 -37.36
N LYS A 119 10.96 -5.10 -37.54
CA LYS A 119 10.87 -6.46 -37.00
C LYS A 119 11.24 -6.43 -35.52
N VAL A 120 10.30 -6.79 -34.67
CA VAL A 120 10.48 -6.68 -33.21
C VAL A 120 11.04 -7.99 -32.66
N THR A 121 12.06 -7.89 -31.80
CA THR A 121 12.78 -9.02 -31.22
C THR A 121 12.43 -9.30 -29.76
N PHE A 122 11.71 -8.39 -29.09
CA PHE A 122 11.36 -8.49 -27.67
C PHE A 122 9.91 -8.04 -27.41
N GLY A 123 9.32 -8.55 -26.34
CA GLY A 123 8.01 -8.09 -25.84
C GLY A 123 6.81 -8.62 -26.62
N LYS A 124 5.67 -7.93 -26.45
CA LYS A 124 4.36 -8.34 -26.96
C LYS A 124 4.32 -8.54 -28.48
N TYR A 125 5.16 -7.80 -29.20
CA TYR A 125 5.23 -7.83 -30.66
C TYR A 125 6.36 -8.72 -31.19
N MET A 126 7.01 -9.53 -30.35
CA MET A 126 8.13 -10.39 -30.74
C MET A 126 7.79 -11.26 -31.97
N GLY A 127 8.66 -11.22 -32.98
CA GLY A 127 8.50 -11.95 -34.23
C GLY A 127 7.56 -11.27 -35.24
N MET A 128 6.83 -10.23 -34.84
CA MET A 128 5.98 -9.44 -35.71
C MET A 128 6.75 -8.29 -36.38
N THR A 129 6.25 -7.87 -37.54
CA THR A 129 6.69 -6.66 -38.24
C THR A 129 5.65 -5.57 -38.03
N VAL A 130 5.96 -4.59 -37.19
CA VAL A 130 5.03 -3.56 -36.69
C VAL A 130 5.53 -2.18 -37.09
N SER A 131 4.64 -1.20 -37.32
CA SER A 131 5.09 0.16 -37.64
C SER A 131 5.69 0.88 -36.43
N LEU A 132 6.60 1.80 -36.72
CA LEU A 132 7.18 2.70 -35.72
C LEU A 132 6.10 3.47 -34.94
N TRP A 133 5.02 3.87 -35.62
CA TRP A 133 3.85 4.51 -35.01
C TRP A 133 3.13 3.60 -34.00
N GLU A 134 2.83 2.37 -34.39
CA GLU A 134 2.14 1.41 -33.52
C GLU A 134 2.96 1.07 -32.27
N LEU A 135 4.29 0.99 -32.40
CA LEU A 135 5.18 0.77 -31.26
C LEU A 135 5.21 1.96 -30.29
N LEU A 136 5.30 3.19 -30.80
CA LEU A 136 5.24 4.38 -29.94
C LEU A 136 3.89 4.51 -29.25
N MET A 137 2.79 4.09 -29.90
CA MET A 137 1.45 4.16 -29.30
C MET A 137 1.14 3.00 -28.35
N SER A 138 2.07 2.05 -28.19
CA SER A 138 1.90 0.92 -27.27
C SER A 138 2.11 1.30 -25.80
N GLU A 139 1.88 0.34 -24.91
CA GLU A 139 2.07 0.47 -23.46
C GLU A 139 3.53 0.69 -23.02
N TYR A 140 4.50 0.47 -23.92
CA TYR A 140 5.92 0.67 -23.63
C TYR A 140 6.30 2.16 -23.47
N PHE A 141 5.46 3.10 -23.93
CA PHE A 141 5.77 4.52 -23.92
C PHE A 141 4.61 5.34 -23.35
N ASN A 142 4.94 6.22 -22.40
CA ASN A 142 3.98 7.18 -21.87
C ASN A 142 3.88 8.43 -22.78
N GLU A 143 2.88 9.28 -22.50
CA GLU A 143 2.61 10.46 -23.31
C GLU A 143 3.81 11.42 -23.42
N HIS A 144 4.48 11.69 -22.31
CA HIS A 144 5.64 12.60 -22.28
C HIS A 144 6.80 12.07 -23.12
N GLN A 145 7.11 10.76 -23.04
CA GLN A 145 8.13 10.12 -23.86
C GLN A 145 7.80 10.20 -25.35
N ARG A 146 6.54 9.97 -25.73
CA ARG A 146 6.09 10.10 -27.12
C ARG A 146 6.28 11.52 -27.63
N GLN A 147 5.82 12.51 -26.85
CA GLN A 147 5.93 13.93 -27.20
C GLN A 147 7.39 14.36 -27.38
N ASP A 148 8.28 13.95 -26.46
CA ASP A 148 9.71 14.25 -26.54
C ASP A 148 10.36 13.65 -27.80
N ILE A 149 10.04 12.40 -28.15
CA ILE A 149 10.54 11.75 -29.38
C ILE A 149 10.05 12.49 -30.63
N PHE A 150 8.77 12.83 -30.71
CA PHE A 150 8.21 13.55 -31.86
C PHE A 150 8.80 14.96 -31.98
N GLN A 151 8.97 15.67 -30.87
CA GLN A 151 9.54 17.01 -30.85
C GLN A 151 11.00 16.99 -31.31
N LYS A 152 11.82 16.09 -30.77
CA LYS A 152 13.23 15.95 -31.16
C LYS A 152 13.41 15.50 -32.61
N TYR A 153 12.50 14.69 -33.14
CA TYR A 153 12.48 14.35 -34.57
C TYR A 153 12.20 15.58 -35.43
N LYS A 154 11.18 16.38 -35.06
CA LYS A 154 10.80 17.60 -35.78
C LYS A 154 11.91 18.66 -35.77
N GLU A 155 12.65 18.75 -34.67
CA GLU A 155 13.83 19.62 -34.53
C GLU A 155 15.07 19.08 -35.27
N GLY A 156 15.00 17.91 -35.91
CA GLY A 156 16.12 17.26 -36.61
C GLY A 156 17.20 16.71 -35.68
N LYS A 157 16.97 16.70 -34.36
CA LYS A 157 17.90 16.18 -33.35
C LYS A 157 17.94 14.65 -33.35
N LEU A 158 16.85 14.00 -33.74
CA LEU A 158 16.75 12.55 -33.87
C LEU A 158 16.39 12.16 -35.30
N ASN A 159 17.07 11.16 -35.83
CA ASN A 159 16.72 10.53 -37.11
C ASN A 159 15.91 9.24 -36.87
N ILE A 160 15.25 8.72 -37.91
CA ILE A 160 14.42 7.51 -37.80
C ILE A 160 15.21 6.32 -37.27
N THR A 161 16.44 6.11 -37.73
CA THR A 161 17.28 4.97 -37.31
C THR A 161 17.62 5.01 -35.82
N THR A 162 17.95 6.18 -35.29
CA THR A 162 18.22 6.41 -33.86
C THR A 162 16.96 6.19 -33.04
N ILE A 163 15.80 6.64 -33.53
CA ILE A 163 14.51 6.44 -32.86
C ILE A 163 14.16 4.94 -32.81
N ILE A 164 14.36 4.21 -33.91
CA ILE A 164 14.15 2.76 -33.95
C ILE A 164 15.03 2.07 -32.91
N LYS A 165 16.31 2.42 -32.84
CA LYS A 165 17.24 1.85 -31.87
C LYS A 165 16.80 2.14 -30.43
N MET A 166 16.46 3.39 -30.12
CA MET A 166 15.98 3.79 -28.79
C MET A 166 14.71 3.02 -28.39
N ILE A 167 13.77 2.84 -29.33
CA ILE A 167 12.52 2.13 -29.07
C ILE A 167 12.77 0.64 -28.83
N LEU A 168 13.59 0.01 -29.67
CA LEU A 168 13.95 -1.41 -29.50
C LEU A 168 14.70 -1.64 -28.18
N GLU A 169 15.63 -0.75 -27.81
CA GLU A 169 16.32 -0.77 -26.51
C GLU A 169 15.31 -0.59 -25.36
N THR A 170 14.37 0.35 -25.46
CA THR A 170 13.36 0.57 -24.41
C THR A 170 12.45 -0.65 -24.24
N ILE A 171 12.02 -1.28 -25.34
CA ILE A 171 11.20 -2.50 -25.31
C ILE A 171 12.03 -3.66 -24.75
N GLU A 172 13.29 -3.82 -25.17
CA GLU A 172 14.20 -4.85 -24.66
C GLU A 172 14.45 -4.69 -23.16
N THR A 173 14.77 -3.48 -22.68
CA THR A 173 14.93 -3.16 -21.26
C THR A 173 13.64 -3.46 -20.51
N SER A 174 12.49 -2.93 -20.97
CA SER A 174 11.18 -3.20 -20.35
C SER A 174 10.89 -4.71 -20.21
N VAL A 175 11.27 -5.51 -21.20
CA VAL A 175 11.05 -6.97 -21.22
C VAL A 175 12.09 -7.72 -20.38
N LYS A 176 13.34 -7.27 -20.32
CA LYS A 176 14.37 -7.86 -19.46
C LYS A 176 14.10 -7.54 -17.98
N THR A 177 13.75 -6.30 -17.66
CA THR A 177 13.38 -5.87 -16.32
C THR A 177 12.10 -6.58 -15.82
N THR A 178 11.18 -6.97 -16.71
CA THR A 178 10.01 -7.79 -16.34
C THR A 178 10.30 -9.30 -16.25
N LYS A 179 11.42 -9.79 -16.82
CA LYS A 179 11.86 -11.18 -16.65
C LYS A 179 12.65 -11.40 -15.35
N THR A 180 13.29 -10.37 -14.81
CA THR A 180 14.03 -10.44 -13.54
C THR A 180 13.13 -10.14 -12.35
N VAL A 181 12.25 -11.11 -12.06
CA VAL A 181 11.32 -11.08 -10.92
C VAL A 181 11.80 -11.97 -9.78
N PHE A 182 11.52 -11.53 -8.56
CA PHE A 182 11.78 -12.20 -7.30
C PHE A 182 10.45 -12.59 -6.65
N GLU A 183 10.44 -13.64 -5.84
CA GLU A 183 9.28 -13.97 -5.01
C GLU A 183 9.24 -13.04 -3.78
N GLY A 184 8.19 -12.21 -3.70
CA GLY A 184 7.88 -11.42 -2.50
C GLY A 184 6.99 -12.19 -1.53
N ILE A 185 6.25 -11.46 -0.70
CA ILE A 185 5.41 -12.02 0.37
C ILE A 185 4.05 -12.56 -0.16
N ARG A 186 3.46 -11.87 -1.14
CA ARG A 186 2.17 -12.21 -1.78
C ARG A 186 2.27 -12.18 -3.29
N GLU A 187 3.03 -11.22 -3.82
CA GLU A 187 3.23 -11.01 -5.24
C GLU A 187 4.71 -11.04 -5.61
N THR A 188 4.99 -11.10 -6.91
CA THR A 188 6.36 -11.01 -7.43
C THR A 188 6.89 -9.59 -7.39
N VAL A 189 8.18 -9.44 -7.09
CA VAL A 189 8.87 -8.15 -6.98
C VAL A 189 9.85 -8.01 -8.13
N THR A 190 9.83 -6.89 -8.84
CA THR A 190 10.78 -6.60 -9.93
C THR A 190 12.10 -6.06 -9.38
N ALA A 191 13.20 -6.28 -10.11
CA ALA A 191 14.49 -5.67 -9.78
C ALA A 191 14.42 -4.14 -9.64
N LYS A 192 13.57 -3.49 -10.45
CA LYS A 192 13.35 -2.05 -10.38
C LYS A 192 12.74 -1.61 -9.04
N GLN A 193 11.72 -2.32 -8.55
CA GLN A 193 11.11 -2.04 -7.24
C GLN A 193 12.12 -2.17 -6.10
N LEU A 194 13.04 -3.14 -6.18
CA LEU A 194 14.12 -3.30 -5.19
C LEU A 194 15.12 -2.13 -5.23
N VAL A 195 15.43 -1.56 -6.40
CA VAL A 195 16.27 -0.36 -6.53
C VAL A 195 15.55 0.87 -5.96
N GLU A 196 14.28 1.07 -6.31
CA GLU A 196 13.45 2.18 -5.78
C GLU A 196 13.26 2.09 -4.26
N ALA A 197 13.40 0.89 -3.69
CA ALA A 197 13.40 0.64 -2.26
C ALA A 197 14.80 0.68 -1.62
N GLU A 198 15.84 1.05 -2.38
CA GLU A 198 17.23 1.13 -1.93
C GLU A 198 17.76 -0.20 -1.34
N ILE A 199 17.18 -1.35 -1.74
CA ILE A 199 17.57 -2.69 -1.29
C ILE A 199 18.76 -3.20 -2.12
N ILE A 200 18.72 -2.96 -3.43
CA ILE A 200 19.83 -3.27 -4.35
C ILE A 200 20.29 -1.99 -5.05
N SER A 201 21.57 -1.97 -5.43
CA SER A 201 22.12 -0.84 -6.19
C SER A 201 21.79 -0.92 -7.68
N GLU A 202 21.80 0.23 -8.37
CA GLU A 202 21.67 0.27 -9.84
C GLU A 202 22.72 -0.59 -10.55
N LYS A 203 23.90 -0.75 -9.95
CA LYS A 203 24.97 -1.62 -10.47
C LYS A 203 24.51 -3.09 -10.50
N VAL A 204 23.93 -3.57 -9.40
CA VAL A 204 23.43 -4.96 -9.30
C VAL A 204 22.26 -5.19 -10.26
N MET A 205 21.38 -4.19 -10.44
CA MET A 205 20.31 -4.26 -11.44
C MET A 205 20.87 -4.42 -12.86
N LYS A 206 21.88 -3.62 -13.24
CA LYS A 206 22.55 -3.77 -14.55
C LYS A 206 23.23 -5.12 -14.70
N GLU A 207 23.87 -5.64 -13.65
CA GLU A 207 24.49 -6.98 -13.68
C GLU A 207 23.47 -8.10 -13.86
N LEU A 208 22.26 -7.95 -13.30
CA LEU A 208 21.12 -8.86 -13.53
C LEU A 208 20.58 -8.76 -14.96
N GLU A 209 20.47 -7.55 -15.50
CA GLU A 209 20.00 -7.30 -16.88
C GLU A 209 20.99 -7.78 -17.94
N ASP A 210 22.29 -7.66 -17.65
CA ASP A 210 23.40 -8.17 -18.47
C ASP A 210 23.59 -9.68 -18.32
N GLY A 211 22.90 -10.34 -17.37
CA GLY A 211 23.03 -11.77 -17.09
C GLY A 211 24.36 -12.18 -16.44
N LYS A 212 25.12 -11.22 -15.89
CA LYS A 212 26.39 -11.46 -15.17
C LYS A 212 26.16 -11.99 -13.77
N LYS A 213 25.05 -11.60 -13.14
CA LYS A 213 24.60 -12.10 -11.84
C LYS A 213 23.26 -12.79 -12.03
N SER A 214 23.06 -13.95 -11.41
CA SER A 214 21.78 -14.66 -11.48
C SER A 214 20.81 -14.22 -10.39
N ILE A 215 19.52 -14.50 -10.57
CA ILE A 215 18.49 -14.24 -9.54
C ILE A 215 18.83 -15.00 -8.24
N LYS A 216 19.36 -16.22 -8.34
CA LYS A 216 19.75 -17.04 -7.18
C LYS A 216 20.85 -16.37 -6.37
N ASP A 217 21.88 -15.84 -7.04
CA ASP A 217 23.00 -15.15 -6.38
C ASP A 217 22.56 -13.88 -5.63
N VAL A 218 21.42 -13.28 -6.01
CA VAL A 218 20.85 -12.12 -5.33
C VAL A 218 19.93 -12.53 -4.17
N ILE A 219 19.22 -13.66 -4.29
CA ILE A 219 18.41 -14.23 -3.19
C ILE A 219 19.29 -14.84 -2.09
N GLU A 220 20.45 -15.38 -2.45
CA GLU A 220 21.42 -15.90 -1.48
C GLU A 220 22.13 -14.79 -0.68
N ASP A 221 22.05 -13.53 -1.13
CA ASP A 221 22.51 -12.38 -0.35
C ASP A 221 21.53 -12.13 0.81
N GLU A 222 21.98 -12.42 2.04
CA GLU A 222 21.18 -12.23 3.26
C GLU A 222 20.66 -10.79 3.40
N ASN A 223 21.40 -9.79 2.91
CA ASN A 223 20.98 -8.39 2.99
C ASN A 223 19.77 -8.09 2.08
N VAL A 224 19.53 -8.91 1.05
CA VAL A 224 18.40 -8.74 0.12
C VAL A 224 17.26 -9.67 0.50
N ASN A 225 17.56 -10.93 0.86
CA ASN A 225 16.56 -11.94 1.20
C ASN A 225 15.66 -11.52 2.37
N VAL A 226 16.25 -10.90 3.40
CA VAL A 226 15.52 -10.34 4.54
C VAL A 226 14.44 -9.36 4.10
N TYR A 227 14.64 -8.63 3.00
CA TYR A 227 13.63 -7.71 2.49
C TYR A 227 12.60 -8.35 1.55
N LEU A 228 12.90 -9.50 0.94
CA LEU A 228 11.94 -10.20 0.07
C LEU A 228 10.87 -10.92 0.89
N GLN A 229 11.27 -11.75 1.86
CA GLN A 229 10.36 -12.58 2.64
C GLN A 229 10.44 -12.36 4.17
N GLY A 230 11.48 -11.69 4.66
CA GLY A 230 11.72 -11.53 6.10
C GLY A 230 12.55 -12.64 6.72
N LYS A 231 12.96 -12.42 7.97
CA LYS A 231 13.49 -13.46 8.87
C LYS A 231 12.36 -14.33 9.38
N ASP A 232 12.69 -15.55 9.81
CA ASP A 232 11.71 -16.46 10.36
C ASP A 232 11.04 -15.89 11.63
N SER A 233 9.72 -16.01 11.69
CA SER A 233 8.92 -15.71 12.88
C SER A 233 8.74 -16.96 13.74
N ILE A 234 8.19 -16.81 14.95
CA ILE A 234 7.91 -17.94 15.84
C ILE A 234 6.90 -18.88 15.15
N ALA A 235 7.39 -20.01 14.64
CA ALA A 235 6.62 -20.92 13.79
C ALA A 235 5.67 -21.85 14.56
N GLY A 236 6.02 -22.21 15.80
CA GLY A 236 5.33 -23.25 16.57
C GLY A 236 5.84 -23.37 17.99
N ILE A 237 5.40 -24.41 18.69
CA ILE A 237 5.78 -24.71 20.07
C ILE A 237 6.46 -26.08 20.12
N LEU A 238 7.66 -26.11 20.71
CA LEU A 238 8.37 -27.34 21.03
C LEU A 238 8.00 -27.77 22.45
N LEU A 239 7.40 -28.95 22.58
CA LEU A 239 7.06 -29.54 23.87
C LEU A 239 8.27 -30.25 24.50
N PRO A 240 8.28 -30.50 25.83
CA PRO A 240 9.40 -31.16 26.51
C PRO A 240 9.70 -32.58 26.02
N ASP A 241 8.71 -33.25 25.43
CA ASP A 241 8.85 -34.56 24.77
C ASP A 241 9.41 -34.45 23.34
N SER A 242 9.93 -33.28 22.96
CA SER A 242 10.45 -32.94 21.63
C SER A 242 9.39 -32.94 20.52
N GLN A 243 8.10 -32.99 20.85
CA GLN A 243 7.05 -32.83 19.86
C GLN A 243 6.93 -31.35 19.43
N VAL A 244 7.01 -31.10 18.13
CA VAL A 244 6.70 -29.79 17.55
C VAL A 244 5.22 -29.75 17.19
N ILE A 245 4.50 -28.73 17.68
CA ILE A 245 3.09 -28.50 17.37
C ILE A 245 2.87 -27.07 16.89
N THR A 246 1.79 -26.83 16.16
CA THR A 246 1.40 -25.46 15.77
C THR A 246 0.93 -24.67 17.00
N ILE A 247 1.01 -23.34 16.93
CA ILE A 247 0.50 -22.46 18.01
C ILE A 247 -0.99 -22.71 18.25
N TYR A 248 -1.76 -22.94 17.19
CA TYR A 248 -3.19 -23.22 17.30
C TYR A 248 -3.47 -24.58 17.98
N GLN A 249 -2.69 -25.62 17.66
CA GLN A 249 -2.77 -26.90 18.37
C GLN A 249 -2.37 -26.78 19.84
N ALA A 250 -1.36 -25.96 20.16
CA ALA A 250 -0.95 -25.70 21.53
C ALA A 250 -2.09 -25.05 22.33
N ARG A 251 -2.86 -24.14 21.73
CA ARG A 251 -4.10 -23.60 22.33
C ARG A 251 -5.15 -24.69 22.54
N GLN A 252 -5.45 -25.49 21.52
CA GLN A 252 -6.48 -26.54 21.63
C GLN A 252 -6.17 -27.58 22.71
N LYS A 253 -4.89 -27.91 22.90
CA LYS A 253 -4.40 -28.83 23.92
C LYS A 253 -4.20 -28.18 25.30
N GLY A 254 -4.55 -26.90 25.47
CA GLY A 254 -4.38 -26.15 26.72
C GLY A 254 -2.92 -25.90 27.13
N LYS A 255 -1.97 -26.00 26.20
CA LYS A 255 -0.54 -25.72 26.43
C LYS A 255 -0.22 -24.23 26.34
N LEU A 256 -1.04 -23.47 25.63
CA LEU A 256 -0.99 -22.00 25.61
C LEU A 256 -2.35 -21.43 25.98
N MET A 257 -2.33 -20.33 26.74
CA MET A 257 -3.52 -19.54 27.01
C MET A 257 -4.10 -19.00 25.69
N PRO A 258 -5.44 -18.96 25.52
CA PRO A 258 -6.06 -18.50 24.27
C PRO A 258 -5.60 -17.11 23.81
N GLY A 259 -5.40 -16.18 24.76
CA GLY A 259 -4.89 -14.84 24.47
C GLY A 259 -3.48 -14.86 23.88
N THR A 260 -2.53 -15.53 24.55
CA THR A 260 -1.14 -15.65 24.09
C THR A 260 -1.05 -16.32 22.72
N ALA A 261 -1.80 -17.40 22.51
CA ALA A 261 -1.82 -18.09 21.22
C ALA A 261 -2.34 -17.20 20.08
N LEU A 262 -3.38 -16.40 20.34
CA LEU A 262 -3.91 -15.47 19.36
C LEU A 262 -2.86 -14.42 18.98
N ILE A 263 -2.15 -13.84 19.95
CA ILE A 263 -1.11 -12.83 19.70
C ILE A 263 -0.01 -13.37 18.79
N LEU A 264 0.48 -14.59 19.07
CA LEU A 264 1.53 -15.21 18.27
C LEU A 264 1.04 -15.54 16.84
N LEU A 265 -0.22 -15.97 16.69
CA LEU A 265 -0.81 -16.21 15.36
C LEU A 265 -1.04 -14.90 14.58
N GLU A 266 -1.44 -13.82 15.25
CA GLU A 266 -1.56 -12.49 14.63
C GLU A 266 -0.19 -11.97 14.18
N ALA A 267 0.87 -12.19 14.97
CA ALA A 267 2.24 -11.86 14.59
C ALA A 267 2.70 -12.66 13.34
N GLN A 268 2.38 -13.96 13.26
CA GLN A 268 2.61 -14.75 12.05
C GLN A 268 1.88 -14.15 10.83
N ALA A 269 0.58 -13.87 10.96
CA ALA A 269 -0.22 -13.28 9.88
C ALA A 269 0.32 -11.92 9.42
N ALA A 270 0.73 -11.06 10.36
CA ALA A 270 1.25 -9.72 10.05
C ALA A 270 2.69 -9.68 9.55
N THR A 271 3.45 -10.77 9.71
CA THR A 271 4.83 -10.90 9.18
C THR A 271 4.90 -11.64 7.86
N GLY A 272 3.77 -12.18 7.40
CA GLY A 272 3.63 -12.71 6.05
C GLY A 272 2.78 -13.96 6.00
N PHE A 273 2.92 -14.92 6.92
CA PHE A 273 2.33 -16.25 6.71
C PHE A 273 1.93 -16.91 8.02
N ILE A 274 0.84 -17.68 7.98
CA ILE A 274 0.57 -18.69 8.99
C ILE A 274 1.44 -19.91 8.67
N ILE A 275 2.16 -20.40 9.69
CA ILE A 275 3.21 -21.40 9.50
C ILE A 275 2.75 -22.77 10.01
N ASP A 276 2.96 -23.80 9.19
CA ASP A 276 2.95 -25.20 9.58
C ASP A 276 4.41 -25.66 9.78
N PRO A 277 4.93 -25.70 11.03
CA PRO A 277 6.30 -26.06 11.33
C PRO A 277 6.61 -27.54 11.06
N ILE A 278 5.59 -28.41 10.97
CA ILE A 278 5.78 -29.85 10.74
C ILE A 278 5.99 -30.10 9.25
N GLY A 279 5.15 -29.49 8.41
CA GLY A 279 5.26 -29.60 6.96
C GLY A 279 6.26 -28.62 6.34
N ASN A 280 6.80 -27.68 7.12
CA ASN A 280 7.55 -26.52 6.64
C ASN A 280 6.81 -25.75 5.54
N ARG A 281 5.53 -25.46 5.78
CA ARG A 281 4.65 -24.79 4.82
C ARG A 281 4.20 -23.44 5.35
N LYS A 282 4.06 -22.48 4.44
CA LYS A 282 3.61 -21.11 4.70
C LYS A 282 2.29 -20.88 3.97
N PHE A 283 1.31 -20.31 4.66
CA PHE A 283 -0.04 -20.13 4.13
C PHE A 283 -0.53 -18.69 4.29
N SER A 284 -1.39 -18.25 3.37
CA SER A 284 -2.33 -17.16 3.64
C SER A 284 -3.29 -17.57 4.77
N VAL A 285 -3.95 -16.62 5.42
CA VAL A 285 -4.90 -16.97 6.49
C VAL A 285 -6.03 -17.85 5.97
N ASP A 286 -6.55 -17.54 4.78
CA ASP A 286 -7.64 -18.30 4.17
C ASP A 286 -7.22 -19.72 3.80
N ASP A 287 -6.02 -19.90 3.27
CA ASP A 287 -5.52 -21.24 2.93
C ASP A 287 -5.14 -22.03 4.18
N ALA A 288 -4.67 -21.37 5.25
CA ALA A 288 -4.41 -22.01 6.53
C ALA A 288 -5.70 -22.58 7.16
N VAL A 289 -6.83 -21.89 7.02
CA VAL A 289 -8.14 -22.39 7.46
C VAL A 289 -8.59 -23.58 6.61
N LYS A 290 -8.46 -23.51 5.28
CA LYS A 290 -8.78 -24.64 4.37
C LYS A 290 -7.91 -25.87 4.68
N ALA A 291 -6.63 -25.65 4.95
CA ALA A 291 -5.65 -26.68 5.32
C ALA A 291 -5.79 -27.14 6.78
N LYS A 292 -6.71 -26.55 7.56
CA LYS A 292 -6.96 -26.86 8.99
C LYS A 292 -5.74 -26.65 9.90
N ILE A 293 -4.82 -25.76 9.51
CA ILE A 293 -3.70 -25.34 10.36
C ILE A 293 -4.22 -24.45 11.50
N VAL A 294 -5.21 -23.61 11.20
CA VAL A 294 -5.95 -22.76 12.15
C VAL A 294 -7.45 -22.98 12.02
N GLY A 295 -8.19 -22.66 13.09
CA GLY A 295 -9.64 -22.79 13.14
C GLY A 295 -10.41 -21.58 12.60
N PRO A 296 -11.70 -21.76 12.27
CA PRO A 296 -12.57 -20.66 11.84
C PRO A 296 -12.83 -19.63 12.96
N ASP A 297 -12.67 -20.03 14.23
CA ASP A 297 -12.87 -19.20 15.41
C ASP A 297 -11.89 -18.03 15.54
N VAL A 298 -10.68 -18.17 14.97
CA VAL A 298 -9.66 -17.10 14.93
C VAL A 298 -9.57 -16.41 13.57
N CYS A 299 -10.22 -16.94 12.54
CA CYS A 299 -10.08 -16.50 11.14
C CYS A 299 -10.31 -14.99 10.97
N GLN A 300 -11.39 -14.43 11.54
CA GLN A 300 -11.68 -13.00 11.40
C GLN A 300 -10.57 -12.11 11.98
N LYS A 301 -10.00 -12.50 13.13
CA LYS A 301 -8.92 -11.75 13.79
C LYS A 301 -7.63 -11.85 12.99
N LEU A 302 -7.31 -13.05 12.50
CA LEU A 302 -6.11 -13.28 11.67
C LEU A 302 -6.20 -12.55 10.32
N ARG A 303 -7.37 -12.52 9.67
CA ARG A 303 -7.59 -11.69 8.46
C ARG A 303 -7.36 -10.21 8.75
N SER A 304 -7.76 -9.74 9.93
CA SER A 304 -7.49 -8.36 10.31
C SER A 304 -5.99 -8.08 10.44
N ALA A 305 -5.23 -9.02 11.01
CA ALA A 305 -3.77 -8.90 11.13
C ALA A 305 -3.05 -9.07 9.78
N GLU A 306 -3.53 -9.95 8.90
CA GLU A 306 -2.97 -10.17 7.55
C GLU A 306 -3.05 -8.91 6.67
N ARG A 307 -3.98 -7.99 6.94
CA ARG A 307 -4.02 -6.67 6.29
C ARG A 307 -2.78 -5.82 6.57
N ALA A 308 -2.01 -6.11 7.61
CA ALA A 308 -0.70 -5.50 7.79
C ALA A 308 0.29 -5.83 6.66
N VAL A 309 0.02 -6.90 5.90
CA VAL A 309 0.81 -7.37 4.76
C VAL A 309 0.15 -6.98 3.44
N THR A 310 -1.14 -7.26 3.28
CA THR A 310 -1.88 -6.99 2.02
C THR A 310 -2.35 -5.54 1.90
N GLY A 311 -2.23 -4.77 2.99
CA GLY A 311 -2.67 -3.39 3.11
C GLY A 311 -4.14 -3.24 3.52
N TYR A 312 -4.43 -2.05 4.03
CA TYR A 312 -5.76 -1.63 4.46
C TYR A 312 -6.41 -0.81 3.35
N LYS A 313 -7.71 -1.00 3.12
CA LYS A 313 -8.45 -0.19 2.16
C LYS A 313 -8.93 1.09 2.82
N ASP A 314 -8.50 2.24 2.32
CA ASP A 314 -8.95 3.54 2.79
C ASP A 314 -10.44 3.73 2.45
N PRO A 315 -11.32 4.02 3.44
CA PRO A 315 -12.74 4.25 3.19
C PRO A 315 -13.04 5.46 2.30
N HIS A 316 -12.13 6.44 2.20
CA HIS A 316 -12.37 7.69 1.49
C HIS A 316 -12.09 7.61 -0.01
N ASP A 317 -10.97 7.01 -0.40
CA ASP A 317 -10.55 6.93 -1.81
C ASP A 317 -10.37 5.49 -2.33
N GLY A 318 -10.55 4.50 -1.46
CA GLY A 318 -10.43 3.08 -1.81
C GLY A 318 -9.01 2.60 -2.05
N LYS A 319 -7.98 3.43 -1.83
CA LYS A 319 -6.58 3.04 -2.03
C LYS A 319 -6.10 2.11 -0.92
N ILE A 320 -5.06 1.35 -1.25
CA ILE A 320 -4.37 0.50 -0.30
C ILE A 320 -3.37 1.37 0.47
N ILE A 321 -3.47 1.35 1.81
CA ILE A 321 -2.58 2.06 2.72
C ILE A 321 -1.86 1.08 3.65
N SER A 322 -0.71 1.49 4.18
CA SER A 322 0.11 0.67 5.10
C SER A 322 -0.52 0.53 6.48
N LEU A 323 0.00 -0.40 7.28
CA LEU A 323 -0.40 -0.60 8.68
C LEU A 323 -0.28 0.70 9.49
N PHE A 324 0.84 1.41 9.33
CA PHE A 324 1.09 2.65 10.05
C PHE A 324 0.13 3.77 9.64
N GLN A 325 -0.15 3.91 8.34
CA GLN A 325 -1.14 4.87 7.85
C GLN A 325 -2.56 4.52 8.33
N ALA A 326 -2.90 3.24 8.39
CA ALA A 326 -4.16 2.77 8.96
C ALA A 326 -4.27 3.11 10.46
N MET A 327 -3.18 3.02 11.22
CA MET A 327 -3.13 3.48 12.62
C MET A 327 -3.33 5.00 12.75
N GLN A 328 -2.70 5.80 11.88
CA GLN A 328 -2.87 7.26 11.88
C GLN A 328 -4.30 7.70 11.55
N LYS A 329 -5.04 6.87 10.80
CA LYS A 329 -6.44 7.10 10.41
C LYS A 329 -7.44 6.36 11.32
N ASP A 330 -6.99 5.82 12.45
CA ASP A 330 -7.80 5.07 13.42
C ASP A 330 -8.60 3.89 12.81
N LEU A 331 -8.13 3.31 11.70
CA LEU A 331 -8.74 2.12 11.08
C LEU A 331 -8.38 0.82 11.81
N ILE A 332 -7.37 0.87 12.67
CA ILE A 332 -6.95 -0.19 13.58
C ILE A 332 -6.64 0.42 14.95
N LEU A 333 -6.97 -0.31 16.02
CA LEU A 333 -6.60 0.09 17.38
C LEU A 333 -5.09 0.26 17.49
N LYS A 334 -4.65 1.37 18.09
CA LYS A 334 -3.23 1.73 18.20
C LYS A 334 -2.40 0.61 18.81
N ASP A 335 -2.73 0.13 20.00
CA ASP A 335 -1.98 -0.95 20.68
C ASP A 335 -1.86 -2.22 19.85
N HIS A 336 -2.92 -2.56 19.10
CA HIS A 336 -2.88 -3.69 18.18
C HIS A 336 -1.91 -3.42 17.03
N GLY A 337 -1.99 -2.24 16.41
CA GLY A 337 -1.09 -1.85 15.32
C GLY A 337 0.39 -1.76 15.73
N ILE A 338 0.67 -1.22 16.93
CA ILE A 338 2.02 -1.16 17.52
C ILE A 338 2.64 -2.55 17.57
N ARG A 339 1.91 -3.53 18.13
CA ARG A 339 2.37 -4.92 18.24
C ARG A 339 2.65 -5.57 16.88
N LEU A 340 1.84 -5.28 15.86
CA LEU A 340 2.06 -5.81 14.52
C LEU A 340 3.29 -5.15 13.86
N LEU A 341 3.54 -3.85 14.10
CA LEU A 341 4.75 -3.17 13.63
C LEU A 341 6.02 -3.73 14.28
N GLU A 342 6.00 -4.00 15.59
CA GLU A 342 7.11 -4.66 16.29
C GLU A 342 7.46 -6.01 15.66
N ALA A 343 6.43 -6.83 15.42
CA ALA A 343 6.61 -8.13 14.78
C ALA A 343 7.26 -7.99 13.40
N GLN A 344 6.84 -7.01 12.60
CA GLN A 344 7.44 -6.72 11.29
C GLN A 344 8.91 -6.28 11.41
N ILE A 345 9.22 -5.33 12.29
CA ILE A 345 10.59 -4.85 12.48
C ILE A 345 11.51 -5.98 12.95
N ALA A 346 11.09 -6.75 13.94
CA ALA A 346 11.85 -7.88 14.47
C ALA A 346 12.16 -8.95 13.40
N THR A 347 11.28 -9.06 12.39
CA THR A 347 11.39 -10.04 11.29
C THR A 347 11.95 -9.45 10.01
N GLY A 348 12.62 -8.29 10.04
CA GLY A 348 13.41 -7.78 8.91
C GLY A 348 12.99 -6.44 8.35
N GLY A 349 11.97 -5.79 8.91
CA GLY A 349 11.58 -4.44 8.53
C GLY A 349 10.10 -4.29 8.19
N ILE A 350 9.70 -3.05 7.94
CA ILE A 350 8.31 -2.66 7.66
C ILE A 350 7.87 -3.23 6.32
N ILE A 351 6.64 -3.73 6.23
CA ILE A 351 6.09 -4.28 4.98
C ILE A 351 5.49 -3.17 4.12
N ASP A 352 5.86 -3.14 2.84
CA ASP A 352 5.19 -2.36 1.80
C ASP A 352 4.03 -3.18 1.21
N PRO A 353 2.77 -2.82 1.49
CA PRO A 353 1.63 -3.60 1.01
C PRO A 353 1.38 -3.47 -0.49
N VAL A 354 1.93 -2.43 -1.15
CA VAL A 354 1.73 -2.20 -2.58
C VAL A 354 2.76 -2.99 -3.39
N ASN A 355 4.00 -3.04 -2.92
CA ASN A 355 5.09 -3.76 -3.60
C ASN A 355 5.33 -5.17 -3.06
N SER A 356 4.57 -5.59 -2.03
CA SER A 356 4.60 -6.95 -1.47
C SER A 356 6.00 -7.41 -1.02
N HIS A 357 6.80 -6.51 -0.48
CA HIS A 357 8.11 -6.81 0.12
C HIS A 357 8.37 -5.90 1.31
N ARG A 358 9.38 -6.21 2.12
CA ARG A 358 9.81 -5.36 3.23
C ARG A 358 10.71 -4.25 2.74
N ILE A 359 10.68 -3.13 3.43
CA ILE A 359 11.51 -1.97 3.14
C ILE A 359 12.37 -1.59 4.35
N PRO A 360 13.58 -1.07 4.12
CA PRO A 360 14.40 -0.48 5.18
C PRO A 360 13.66 0.65 5.91
N VAL A 361 14.00 0.86 7.18
CA VAL A 361 13.36 1.87 8.04
C VAL A 361 13.46 3.28 7.43
N HIS A 362 14.62 3.65 6.87
CA HIS A 362 14.80 4.97 6.26
C HIS A 362 13.93 5.17 5.00
N VAL A 363 13.65 4.10 4.25
CA VAL A 363 12.73 4.13 3.11
C VAL A 363 11.29 4.17 3.58
N ALA A 364 10.97 3.46 4.67
CA ALA A 364 9.65 3.53 5.30
C ALA A 364 9.30 4.94 5.76
N TYR A 365 10.27 5.71 6.28
CA TYR A 365 10.09 7.13 6.59
C TYR A 365 9.75 7.96 5.35
N LYS A 366 10.53 7.81 4.27
CA LYS A 366 10.30 8.54 3.00
C LYS A 366 8.92 8.24 2.40
N ARG A 367 8.44 7.00 2.52
CA ARG A 367 7.12 6.57 2.02
C ARG A 367 5.96 6.85 3.00
N GLY A 368 6.25 7.35 4.20
CA GLY A 368 5.25 7.59 5.24
C GLY A 368 4.62 6.30 5.78
N TYR A 369 5.33 5.17 5.72
CA TYR A 369 4.91 3.88 6.28
C TYR A 369 5.42 3.66 7.70
N PHE A 370 6.25 4.58 8.19
CA PHE A 370 6.77 4.60 9.54
C PHE A 370 7.28 6.01 9.86
N ASN A 371 7.56 6.34 11.12
CA ASN A 371 8.17 7.62 11.49
C ASN A 371 9.15 7.47 12.66
N GLU A 372 9.94 8.52 12.91
CA GLU A 372 10.96 8.52 13.97
C GLU A 372 10.37 8.40 15.37
N GLU A 373 9.22 9.03 15.63
CA GLU A 373 8.51 8.95 16.91
C GLU A 373 8.14 7.51 17.25
N MET A 374 7.52 6.80 16.31
CA MET A 374 7.15 5.40 16.46
C MET A 374 8.39 4.52 16.60
N ASN A 375 9.47 4.81 15.89
CA ASN A 375 10.73 4.09 16.05
C ASN A 375 11.31 4.26 17.47
N GLN A 376 11.21 5.45 18.08
CA GLN A 376 11.64 5.66 19.45
C GLN A 376 10.81 4.85 20.45
N ILE A 377 9.48 4.79 20.24
CA ILE A 377 8.56 3.97 21.04
C ILE A 377 8.98 2.49 20.98
N LEU A 378 9.17 1.94 19.76
CA LEU A 378 9.51 0.53 19.58
C LEU A 378 10.97 0.17 19.93
N SER A 379 11.86 1.15 20.02
CA SER A 379 13.27 0.95 20.38
C SER A 379 13.51 0.96 21.89
N ASP A 380 12.52 1.37 22.70
CA ASP A 380 12.60 1.37 24.17
C ASP A 380 11.99 0.06 24.72
N PRO A 381 12.79 -0.98 25.02
CA PRO A 381 12.29 -2.24 25.58
C PRO A 381 11.69 -2.09 27.00
N SER A 382 11.66 -0.88 27.56
CA SER A 382 11.07 -0.57 28.87
C SER A 382 9.71 0.13 28.80
N ASP A 383 9.16 0.34 27.60
CA ASP A 383 7.87 1.00 27.36
C ASP A 383 6.66 0.16 27.81
N ASP A 384 6.76 -1.17 27.77
CA ASP A 384 5.72 -2.14 28.20
C ASP A 384 5.35 -2.07 29.70
N THR A 385 6.02 -1.22 30.48
CA THR A 385 5.83 -1.05 31.94
C THR A 385 5.40 0.37 32.34
N LYS A 386 5.00 1.20 31.37
CA LYS A 386 4.55 2.57 31.62
C LYS A 386 3.03 2.61 31.83
N ASP A 387 2.61 3.50 32.72
CA ASP A 387 1.21 3.84 32.94
C ASP A 387 0.63 4.46 31.66
N PRO A 388 -0.43 3.90 31.05
CA PRO A 388 -0.99 4.39 29.80
C PRO A 388 -1.62 5.78 29.89
N TYR A 389 -1.91 6.28 31.10
CA TYR A 389 -2.51 7.60 31.31
C TYR A 389 -1.49 8.69 31.62
N THR A 390 -0.31 8.32 32.14
CA THR A 390 0.71 9.30 32.59
C THR A 390 2.07 9.14 31.92
N GLY A 391 2.31 8.03 31.20
CA GLY A 391 3.59 7.72 30.57
C GLY A 391 4.73 7.44 31.55
N GLN A 392 4.45 7.37 32.86
CA GLN A 392 5.47 7.10 33.87
C GLN A 392 5.66 5.59 34.06
N LYS A 393 6.91 5.15 34.22
CA LYS A 393 7.19 3.78 34.66
C LYS A 393 6.60 3.56 36.05
N ILE A 394 5.78 2.53 36.16
CA ILE A 394 5.11 2.18 37.41
C ILE A 394 5.47 0.76 37.82
N SER A 395 5.49 0.51 39.13
CA SER A 395 5.68 -0.83 39.66
C SER A 395 4.45 -1.69 39.36
N LEU A 396 4.63 -3.00 39.35
CA LEU A 396 3.54 -3.97 39.18
C LEU A 396 2.40 -3.77 40.21
N PHE A 397 2.76 -3.37 41.43
CA PHE A 397 1.81 -3.01 42.47
C PHE A 397 1.02 -1.74 42.17
N GLN A 398 1.68 -0.71 41.64
CA GLN A 398 1.00 0.51 41.22
C GLN A 398 0.09 0.24 40.02
N ALA A 399 0.50 -0.65 39.10
CA ALA A 399 -0.36 -1.11 38.01
C ALA A 399 -1.59 -1.85 38.54
N LEU A 400 -1.43 -2.67 39.59
CA LEU A 400 -2.52 -3.35 40.29
C LEU A 400 -3.51 -2.35 40.93
N LYS A 401 -3.01 -1.34 41.64
CA LYS A 401 -3.85 -0.31 42.29
C LYS A 401 -4.60 0.58 41.31
N LYS A 402 -4.10 0.69 40.07
CA LYS A 402 -4.73 1.47 38.99
C LYS A 402 -5.61 0.61 38.09
N ASP A 403 -5.86 -0.67 38.46
CA ASP A 403 -6.61 -1.65 37.67
C ASP A 403 -6.09 -1.81 36.23
N LEU A 404 -4.81 -1.52 35.99
CA LEU A 404 -4.16 -1.66 34.67
C LEU A 404 -3.85 -3.11 34.32
N ILE A 405 -3.85 -3.98 35.33
CA ILE A 405 -3.62 -5.41 35.20
C ILE A 405 -4.71 -6.18 35.96
N VAL A 406 -5.11 -7.33 35.43
CA VAL A 406 -6.10 -8.20 36.08
C VAL A 406 -5.58 -8.60 37.46
N LYS A 407 -6.39 -8.37 38.51
CA LYS A 407 -5.99 -8.52 39.92
C LYS A 407 -5.26 -9.84 40.22
N GLN A 408 -5.81 -10.94 39.74
CA GLN A 408 -5.29 -12.29 39.91
C GLN A 408 -3.89 -12.48 39.29
N HIS A 409 -3.64 -11.88 38.11
CA HIS A 409 -2.36 -11.97 37.42
C HIS A 409 -1.30 -11.12 38.12
N GLY A 410 -1.68 -9.91 38.56
CA GLY A 410 -0.77 -9.03 39.31
C GLY A 410 -0.35 -9.62 40.66
N ILE A 411 -1.27 -10.26 41.39
CA ILE A 411 -0.97 -10.97 42.64
C ILE A 411 0.07 -12.08 42.39
N ARG A 412 -0.12 -12.93 41.38
CA ARG A 412 0.82 -14.03 41.06
C ARG A 412 2.21 -13.53 40.67
N LEU A 413 2.28 -12.44 39.93
CA LEU A 413 3.55 -11.84 39.51
C LEU A 413 4.27 -11.15 40.68
N LEU A 414 3.54 -10.49 41.59
CA LEU A 414 4.11 -9.92 42.81
C LEU A 414 4.63 -11.01 43.75
N GLU A 415 3.90 -12.11 43.88
CA GLU A 415 4.32 -13.27 44.65
C GLU A 415 5.65 -13.85 44.12
N ALA A 416 5.77 -14.00 42.81
CA ALA A 416 6.99 -14.45 42.16
C ALA A 416 8.16 -13.49 42.41
N GLN A 417 7.95 -12.17 42.35
CA GLN A 417 9.00 -11.19 42.66
C GLN A 417 9.52 -11.33 44.10
N ILE A 418 8.62 -11.47 45.07
CA ILE A 418 8.99 -11.64 46.49
C ILE A 418 9.83 -12.92 46.64
N ALA A 419 9.40 -14.01 46.02
CA ALA A 419 10.10 -15.29 46.07
C ALA A 419 11.49 -15.28 45.44
N THR A 420 11.75 -14.40 44.47
CA THR A 420 13.04 -14.32 43.75
C THR A 420 13.97 -13.20 44.24
N GLY A 421 13.60 -12.48 45.30
CA GLY A 421 14.51 -11.50 45.92
C GLY A 421 13.88 -10.20 46.42
N GLY A 422 12.57 -9.99 46.22
CA GLY A 422 11.86 -8.80 46.71
C GLY A 422 11.09 -8.06 45.61
N ILE A 423 10.56 -6.88 45.87
CA ILE A 423 9.73 -6.15 44.89
C ILE A 423 10.62 -5.41 43.89
N ILE A 424 10.34 -5.49 42.60
CA ILE A 424 11.17 -4.85 41.57
C ILE A 424 10.94 -3.33 41.55
N ASP A 425 12.02 -2.55 41.62
CA ASP A 425 12.00 -1.11 41.33
C ASP A 425 11.82 -0.90 39.82
N PRO A 426 10.71 -0.30 39.34
CA PRO A 426 10.45 -0.10 37.91
C PRO A 426 11.44 0.89 37.26
N LEU A 427 12.12 1.73 38.05
CA LEU A 427 13.07 2.72 37.52
C LEU A 427 14.49 2.15 37.44
N LYS A 428 14.86 1.27 38.36
CA LYS A 428 16.22 0.74 38.49
C LYS A 428 16.36 -0.72 38.07
N CYS A 429 15.24 -1.43 37.87
CA CYS A 429 15.18 -2.85 37.54
C CYS A 429 15.93 -3.75 38.53
N LEU A 430 15.84 -3.43 39.83
CA LEU A 430 16.48 -4.16 40.93
C LEU A 430 15.45 -4.63 41.94
N HIS A 431 15.68 -5.79 42.55
CA HIS A 431 14.89 -6.25 43.69
C HIS A 431 15.13 -5.35 44.91
N LEU A 432 14.05 -4.84 45.48
CA LEU A 432 14.04 -4.06 46.69
C LEU A 432 13.59 -4.95 47.86
N PRO A 433 14.26 -4.83 49.03
CA PRO A 433 13.70 -5.36 50.27
C PRO A 433 12.30 -4.80 50.53
N LEU A 434 11.41 -5.59 51.14
CA LEU A 434 10.02 -5.21 51.39
C LEU A 434 9.90 -3.88 52.13
N GLU A 435 10.76 -3.61 53.13
CA GLU A 435 10.79 -2.33 53.85
C GLU A 435 11.07 -1.13 52.96
N VAL A 436 11.91 -1.30 51.93
CA VAL A 436 12.22 -0.25 50.96
C VAL A 436 11.06 -0.10 49.97
N ALA A 437 10.43 -1.21 49.58
CA ALA A 437 9.25 -1.21 48.72
C ALA A 437 8.05 -0.51 49.38
N TYR A 438 7.83 -0.72 50.69
CA TYR A 438 6.81 -0.02 51.47
C TYR A 438 7.05 1.50 51.48
N ARG A 439 8.29 1.93 51.79
CA ARG A 439 8.64 3.37 51.80
C ARG A 439 8.50 4.04 50.45
N LYS A 440 8.75 3.30 49.36
CA LYS A 440 8.60 3.78 47.98
C LYS A 440 7.17 3.69 47.44
N GLY A 441 6.24 3.09 48.18
CA GLY A 441 4.86 2.88 47.71
C GLY A 441 4.75 1.89 46.56
N TYR A 442 5.73 0.98 46.42
CA TYR A 442 5.72 -0.11 45.44
C TYR A 442 5.12 -1.40 46.00
N PHE A 443 4.68 -1.39 47.26
CA PHE A 443 4.00 -2.50 47.92
C PHE A 443 3.30 -1.98 49.19
N ASP A 444 2.35 -2.73 49.75
CA ASP A 444 1.70 -2.39 51.02
C ASP A 444 1.44 -3.60 51.93
N ALA A 445 1.16 -3.32 53.20
CA ALA A 445 0.98 -4.35 54.23
C ALA A 445 -0.29 -5.18 54.00
N GLU A 446 -1.32 -4.59 53.39
CA GLU A 446 -2.58 -5.28 53.06
C GLU A 446 -2.34 -6.36 52.01
N LEU A 447 -1.65 -6.03 50.91
CA LEU A 447 -1.32 -7.01 49.89
C LEU A 447 -0.28 -8.03 50.36
N ASN A 448 0.61 -7.64 51.28
CA ASN A 448 1.51 -8.60 51.93
C ASN A 448 0.74 -9.64 52.74
N GLN A 449 -0.30 -9.24 53.49
CA GLN A 449 -1.15 -10.18 54.21
C GLN A 449 -1.86 -11.15 53.26
N ILE A 450 -2.43 -10.64 52.16
CA ILE A 450 -3.06 -11.46 51.09
C ILE A 450 -2.06 -12.46 50.52
N LEU A 451 -0.84 -12.03 50.20
CA LEU A 451 0.20 -12.87 49.60
C LEU A 451 0.77 -13.92 50.57
N THR A 452 0.70 -13.67 51.88
CA THR A 452 1.11 -14.62 52.91
C THR A 452 0.02 -15.59 53.34
N ASP A 453 -1.25 -15.33 53.00
CA ASP A 453 -2.36 -16.23 53.31
C ASP A 453 -2.42 -17.40 52.29
N PRO A 454 -2.18 -18.65 52.72
CA PRO A 454 -2.20 -19.82 51.85
C PRO A 454 -3.62 -20.25 51.42
N THR A 455 -4.67 -19.56 51.88
CA THR A 455 -6.07 -19.87 51.57
C THR A 455 -6.71 -18.95 50.53
N ASP A 456 -6.05 -17.84 50.17
CA ASP A 456 -6.54 -16.86 49.19
C ASP A 456 -6.13 -17.21 47.74
N ASP A 457 -6.55 -16.40 46.75
CA ASP A 457 -6.31 -16.50 45.29
C ASP A 457 -4.82 -16.57 44.86
N THR A 458 -3.89 -16.73 45.80
CA THR A 458 -2.43 -16.80 45.64
C THR A 458 -1.95 -18.14 45.07
N LYS A 459 -2.74 -19.21 45.21
CA LYS A 459 -2.45 -20.54 44.64
C LYS A 459 -2.73 -20.59 43.14
N GLY A 460 -1.97 -19.82 42.36
CA GLY A 460 -2.13 -19.75 40.92
C GLY A 460 -1.32 -20.80 40.16
N PHE A 461 -0.23 -21.31 40.73
CA PHE A 461 0.75 -22.13 40.01
C PHE A 461 0.38 -23.61 40.10
N PHE A 462 0.38 -24.31 38.98
CA PHE A 462 -0.06 -25.69 38.91
C PHE A 462 1.14 -26.63 38.93
N ASP A 463 1.20 -27.53 39.91
CA ASP A 463 2.19 -28.61 39.92
C ASP A 463 1.71 -29.76 39.04
N PRO A 464 2.35 -30.02 37.89
CA PRO A 464 1.91 -31.08 36.99
C PRO A 464 2.08 -32.48 37.57
N LYS A 465 2.92 -32.67 38.60
CA LYS A 465 3.16 -33.98 39.23
C LYS A 465 2.09 -34.34 40.26
N THR A 466 1.68 -33.37 41.07
CA THR A 466 0.72 -33.58 42.16
C THR A 466 -0.70 -33.12 41.82
N GLN A 467 -0.89 -32.41 40.71
CA GLN A 467 -2.15 -31.79 40.27
C GLN A 467 -2.71 -30.77 41.29
N GLU A 468 -1.83 -30.24 42.15
CA GLU A 468 -2.16 -29.24 43.17
C GLU A 468 -1.93 -27.82 42.64
N ASN A 469 -2.79 -26.90 43.07
CA ASN A 469 -2.53 -25.47 42.95
C ASN A 469 -1.68 -25.01 44.14
N LEU A 470 -0.53 -24.46 43.82
CA LEU A 470 0.51 -24.03 44.73
C LEU A 470 0.76 -22.53 44.58
N THR A 471 1.28 -21.95 45.65
CA THR A 471 1.94 -20.65 45.58
C THR A 471 3.28 -20.81 44.83
N TYR A 472 3.82 -19.74 44.25
CA TYR A 472 5.13 -19.78 43.60
C TYR A 472 6.23 -20.23 44.56
N MET A 473 6.17 -19.78 45.83
CA MET A 473 7.13 -20.22 46.87
C MET A 473 7.06 -21.73 47.13
N GLN A 474 5.85 -22.30 47.19
CA GLN A 474 5.65 -23.73 47.33
C GLN A 474 6.19 -24.48 46.11
N MET A 475 5.98 -23.97 44.90
CA MET A 475 6.51 -24.55 43.67
C MET A 475 8.05 -24.50 43.65
N LEU A 476 8.64 -23.36 44.00
CA LEU A 476 10.10 -23.15 44.06
C LEU A 476 10.75 -24.09 45.08
N SER A 477 10.10 -24.31 46.24
CA SER A 477 10.59 -25.24 47.27
C SER A 477 10.64 -26.70 46.82
N ARG A 478 9.86 -27.06 45.78
CA ARG A 478 9.83 -28.39 45.16
C ARG A 478 10.84 -28.53 44.00
N CYS A 479 11.56 -27.46 43.65
CA CYS A 479 12.61 -27.47 42.64
C CYS A 479 13.97 -27.87 43.23
N TYR A 480 14.79 -28.59 42.47
CA TYR A 480 16.18 -28.92 42.84
C TYR A 480 17.15 -28.16 41.93
N SER A 481 18.22 -27.61 42.50
CA SER A 481 19.28 -26.93 41.76
C SER A 481 20.29 -27.93 41.19
N ILE A 482 20.65 -27.82 39.91
CA ILE A 482 21.70 -28.63 39.28
C ILE A 482 22.96 -27.77 39.11
N GLY A 483 24.00 -28.03 39.92
CA GLY A 483 25.40 -27.64 39.66
C GLY A 483 25.80 -26.16 39.90
N GLY A 484 26.60 -25.92 40.95
CA GLY A 484 27.62 -24.86 40.99
C GLY A 484 27.19 -23.39 41.10
N SER A 485 25.91 -23.05 41.02
CA SER A 485 25.40 -21.72 41.37
C SER A 485 24.78 -21.76 42.76
N SER A 486 25.31 -20.95 43.67
CA SER A 486 24.98 -20.90 45.10
C SER A 486 23.48 -20.96 45.41
N PRO A 487 23.08 -21.55 46.55
CA PRO A 487 21.69 -21.57 46.97
C PRO A 487 21.15 -20.14 47.08
N VAL A 488 19.95 -19.93 46.56
CA VAL A 488 19.09 -18.82 46.96
C VAL A 488 19.05 -18.86 48.49
N MET A 489 19.62 -17.84 49.14
CA MET A 489 19.63 -17.74 50.59
C MET A 489 18.19 -17.88 51.10
N SER A 490 17.99 -18.81 52.02
CA SER A 490 16.81 -18.86 52.87
C SER A 490 16.70 -17.56 53.68
N PRO A 491 15.52 -16.95 53.82
CA PRO A 491 15.35 -15.84 54.75
C PRO A 491 15.41 -16.38 56.19
N LEU A 492 16.34 -15.83 56.97
CA LEU A 492 16.20 -15.66 58.42
C LEU A 492 15.46 -14.35 58.68
#